data_AF-A0A3D5UYE8-F1
#
_entry.id   AF-A0A3D5UYE8-F1
#
_cell.length_a   1.000
_cell.length_b   1.000
_cell.length_c   1.000
_cell.angle_alpha   90.00
_cell.angle_beta   90.00
_cell.angle_gamma   90.00
#
_symmetry.space_group_name_H-M   'P 1'
#
loop_
_entity.id
_entity.type
_entity.pdbx_description
1 polymer ?
#
loop_
_entity_poly.entity_id
_entity_poly.type
_entity_poly.pdbx_seq_one_letter_code
_entity_poly.pdbx_strand_id
1 'polypeptide(L)'
;DMCGTVRGKRFPSEEADKVFTSGVQMPQSIYFFDVTGVNEDILGMGFSDGDPDAQAHPVSGSIVPVPWASMRQAQVLMTMVDHEGTPLML
;
A
#
# COMPACT_ATOMS: atom_id res chain seq x y z
N ASP A 1 1.41 -1.70 -8.37
CA ASP A 1 2.70 -1.02 -8.59
C ASP A 1 2.70 -0.45 -10.00
N MET A 2 3.81 0.14 -10.47
CA MET A 2 3.91 0.70 -11.82
C MET A 2 3.70 -0.33 -12.93
N CYS A 3 3.93 -1.61 -12.64
CA CYS A 3 3.71 -2.72 -13.56
C CYS A 3 2.26 -3.25 -13.54
N GLY A 4 1.35 -2.60 -12.79
CA GLY A 4 -0.04 -3.01 -12.66
C GLY A 4 -0.26 -4.23 -11.75
N THR A 5 0.76 -4.70 -11.04
CA THR A 5 0.61 -5.80 -10.07
C THR A 5 0.05 -5.25 -8.76
N VAL A 6 -0.99 -5.91 -8.24
CA VAL A 6 -1.57 -5.55 -6.94
C VAL A 6 -0.57 -5.92 -5.83
N ARG A 7 -0.19 -4.93 -5.03
CA ARG A 7 0.65 -5.08 -3.85
C ARG A 7 -0.12 -4.58 -2.64
N GLY A 8 0.12 -5.17 -1.48
CA GLY A 8 -0.58 -4.76 -0.27
C GLY A 8 -0.27 -5.66 0.92
N LYS A 9 -0.94 -5.36 2.04
CA LYS A 9 -0.80 -6.06 3.31
C LYS A 9 -2.14 -6.61 3.75
N ARG A 10 -2.13 -7.76 4.44
CA ARG A 10 -3.33 -8.35 5.04
C ARG A 10 -3.36 -8.01 6.52
N PHE A 11 -4.56 -7.73 7.01
CA PHE A 11 -4.81 -7.42 8.42
C PHE A 11 -5.97 -8.29 8.93
N PRO A 12 -5.95 -8.67 10.22
CA PRO A 12 -7.12 -9.23 10.88
C PRO A 12 -8.31 -8.26 10.83
N SER A 13 -9.53 -8.80 10.81
CA SER A 13 -10.74 -7.97 10.74
C SER A 13 -10.92 -7.06 11.95
N GLU A 14 -10.44 -7.46 13.12
CA GLU A 14 -10.45 -6.66 14.34
C GLU A 14 -9.60 -5.38 14.24
N GLU A 15 -8.63 -5.32 13.31
CA GLU A 15 -7.82 -4.12 13.07
C GLU A 15 -8.46 -3.16 12.04
N ALA A 16 -9.62 -3.51 11.48
CA ALA A 16 -10.26 -2.71 10.44
C ALA A 16 -10.48 -1.25 10.88
N ASP A 17 -10.93 -1.02 12.11
CA ASP A 17 -11.14 0.33 12.64
C ASP A 17 -9.86 1.18 12.56
N LYS A 18 -8.71 0.61 12.94
CA LYS A 18 -7.41 1.28 12.85
C LYS A 18 -6.99 1.53 11.40
N VAL A 19 -7.23 0.58 10.50
CA VAL A 19 -6.94 0.73 9.05
C VAL A 19 -7.73 1.89 8.45
N PHE A 20 -9.01 2.06 8.84
CA PHE A 20 -9.87 3.11 8.29
C PHE A 20 -9.71 4.48 8.98
N THR A 21 -9.22 4.52 10.21
CA THR A 21 -9.05 5.77 10.98
C THR A 21 -7.62 6.30 10.93
N SER A 22 -6.64 5.47 11.27
CA SER A 22 -5.23 5.84 11.29
C SER A 22 -4.54 5.61 9.95
N GLY A 23 -5.03 4.68 9.12
CA GLY A 23 -4.30 4.21 7.94
C GLY A 23 -3.25 3.17 8.28
N VAL A 24 -2.38 2.86 7.31
CA VAL A 24 -1.35 1.82 7.45
C VAL A 24 0.00 2.31 6.92
N GLN A 25 1.09 1.97 7.61
CA GLN A 25 2.44 2.22 7.12
C GLN A 25 2.77 1.25 5.99
N MET A 26 3.26 1.78 4.88
CA MET A 26 3.70 1.03 3.71
C MET A 26 5.03 1.60 3.21
N PRO A 27 5.98 0.77 2.78
CA PRO A 27 7.23 1.25 2.20
C PRO A 27 6.93 2.03 0.91
N GLN A 28 7.53 3.22 0.77
CA GLN A 28 7.34 4.05 -0.42
C GLN A 28 7.77 3.33 -1.70
N SER A 29 8.81 2.49 -1.59
CA SER A 29 9.34 1.70 -2.71
C SER A 29 8.38 0.64 -3.25
N ILE A 30 7.21 0.40 -2.62
CA ILE A 30 6.23 -0.59 -3.12
C ILE A 30 5.77 -0.33 -4.56
N TYR A 31 5.95 0.90 -5.05
CA TYR A 31 5.66 1.26 -6.44
C TYR A 31 6.78 0.86 -7.42
N PHE A 32 8.01 0.66 -6.96
CA PHE A 32 9.23 0.48 -7.76
C PHE A 32 9.58 -0.98 -8.06
N PHE A 33 8.58 -1.86 -8.02
CA PHE A 33 8.77 -3.23 -8.46
C PHE A 33 8.78 -3.31 -9.99
N ASP A 34 9.83 -3.92 -10.54
CA ASP A 34 9.90 -4.26 -11.95
C ASP A 34 8.94 -5.42 -12.29
N VAL A 35 8.88 -5.80 -13.57
CA VAL A 35 8.00 -6.88 -14.05
C VAL A 35 8.42 -8.26 -13.52
N THR A 36 9.64 -8.42 -13.04
CA THR A 36 10.15 -9.68 -12.47
C THR A 36 9.92 -9.77 -10.96
N GLY A 37 9.51 -8.67 -10.32
CA GLY A 37 9.25 -8.58 -8.89
C GLY A 37 10.47 -8.16 -8.08
N VAL A 38 11.51 -7.61 -8.72
CA VAL A 38 12.64 -6.96 -8.06
C VAL A 38 12.22 -5.56 -7.66
N ASN A 39 12.49 -5.20 -6.41
CA ASN A 39 12.34 -3.82 -5.92
C ASN A 39 13.57 -3.02 -6.37
N GLU A 40 13.38 -2.11 -7.30
CA GLU A 40 14.45 -1.30 -7.88
C GLU A 40 14.73 -0.07 -7.02
N ASP A 41 16.00 0.32 -6.92
CA ASP A 41 16.45 1.50 -6.18
C ASP A 41 16.50 2.73 -7.08
N ILE A 42 15.30 3.16 -7.49
CA ILE A 42 15.12 4.23 -8.47
C ILE A 42 15.59 5.55 -7.87
N LEU A 43 16.65 6.12 -8.43
CA LEU A 43 17.27 7.37 -7.96
C LEU A 43 17.72 7.30 -6.48
N GLY A 44 17.98 6.10 -5.95
CA GLY A 44 18.32 5.87 -4.55
C GLY A 44 17.12 5.79 -3.60
N MET A 45 15.90 5.74 -4.12
CA MET A 45 14.68 5.54 -3.33
C MET A 45 14.37 4.04 -3.24
N GLY A 46 14.56 3.45 -2.07
CA GLY A 46 14.51 2.00 -1.85
C GLY A 46 15.57 1.57 -0.85
N PHE A 47 16.53 0.72 -1.24
CA PHE A 47 17.52 0.26 -0.27
C PHE A 47 18.53 1.35 0.12
N SER A 48 18.78 2.34 -0.74
CA SER A 48 19.81 3.37 -0.52
C SER A 48 19.40 4.44 0.49
N ASP A 49 18.12 4.82 0.52
CA ASP A 49 17.55 5.77 1.49
C ASP A 49 16.97 5.08 2.74
N GLY A 50 17.03 3.75 2.79
CA GLY A 50 16.53 2.94 3.89
C GLY A 50 15.04 2.61 3.81
N ASP A 51 14.42 2.81 2.64
CA ASP A 51 13.04 2.47 2.28
C ASP A 51 12.03 3.06 3.28
N PRO A 52 11.95 4.41 3.35
CA PRO A 52 11.07 5.06 4.30
C PRO A 52 9.62 4.66 4.05
N ASP A 53 8.89 4.44 5.14
CA ASP A 53 7.45 4.24 5.06
C ASP A 53 6.72 5.56 4.79
N ALA A 54 5.58 5.47 4.10
CA ALA A 54 4.57 6.51 4.03
C ALA A 54 3.24 6.00 4.61
N GLN A 55 2.43 6.95 5.07
CA GLN A 55 1.10 6.65 5.59
C GLN A 55 0.16 6.40 4.41
N ALA A 56 -0.46 5.22 4.36
CA ALA A 56 -1.43 4.85 3.35
C ALA A 56 -2.86 4.88 3.91
N HIS A 57 -3.76 5.53 3.19
CA HIS A 57 -5.17 5.68 3.55
C HIS A 57 -6.08 4.97 2.55
N PRO A 58 -7.24 4.45 2.98
CA PRO A 58 -8.18 3.80 2.10
C PRO A 58 -8.83 4.79 1.14
N VAL A 59 -8.96 4.40 -0.12
CA VAL A 59 -9.70 5.15 -1.14
C VAL A 59 -11.19 4.93 -0.88
N SER A 60 -11.92 6.02 -0.61
CA SER A 60 -13.36 5.97 -0.31
C SER A 60 -14.14 5.26 -1.42
N GLY A 61 -15.06 4.37 -1.03
CA GLY A 61 -15.89 3.61 -1.96
C GLY A 61 -15.21 2.42 -2.66
N SER A 62 -13.92 2.16 -2.39
CA SER A 62 -13.17 1.07 -3.06
C SER A 62 -13.23 -0.28 -2.35
N ILE A 63 -13.84 -0.37 -1.16
CA ILE A 63 -13.92 -1.62 -0.41
C ILE A 63 -14.89 -2.58 -1.10
N VAL A 64 -14.42 -3.81 -1.36
CA VAL A 64 -15.21 -4.88 -1.99
C VAL A 64 -14.93 -6.23 -1.33
N PRO A 65 -15.91 -7.15 -1.28
CA PRO A 65 -15.66 -8.51 -0.85
C PRO A 65 -14.71 -9.23 -1.82
N VAL A 66 -13.97 -10.22 -1.33
CA VAL A 66 -13.12 -11.10 -2.15
C VAL A 66 -13.83 -12.45 -2.29
N PRO A 67 -14.67 -12.67 -3.34
CA PRO A 67 -15.60 -13.79 -3.38
C PRO A 67 -14.92 -15.16 -3.56
N TRP A 68 -13.67 -15.18 -4.03
CA TRP A 68 -12.87 -16.40 -4.19
C TRP A 68 -11.97 -16.70 -2.97
N ALA A 69 -12.02 -15.90 -1.91
CA ALA A 69 -11.24 -16.16 -0.71
C ALA A 69 -11.77 -17.39 0.05
N SER A 70 -10.87 -18.15 0.67
CA SER A 70 -11.22 -19.33 1.49
C SER A 70 -11.98 -19.00 2.77
N MET A 71 -12.00 -17.72 3.16
CA MET A 71 -12.71 -17.18 4.31
C MET A 71 -13.29 -15.80 3.96
N ARG A 72 -14.20 -15.29 4.78
CA ARG A 72 -14.79 -13.95 4.58
C ARG A 72 -13.68 -12.90 4.63
N GLN A 73 -13.40 -12.27 3.49
CA GLN A 73 -12.39 -11.23 3.35
C GLN A 73 -12.94 -10.08 2.49
N ALA A 74 -12.47 -8.87 2.76
CA ALA A 74 -12.62 -7.72 1.89
C ALA A 74 -11.25 -7.20 1.45
N GLN A 75 -11.21 -6.49 0.32
CA GLN A 75 -10.07 -5.72 -0.15
C GLN A 75 -10.49 -4.26 -0.32
N VAL A 76 -9.55 -3.35 -0.12
CA VAL A 76 -9.75 -1.90 -0.28
C VAL A 76 -8.51 -1.34 -0.97
N LEU A 77 -8.69 -0.39 -1.87
CA LEU A 77 -7.56 0.30 -2.50
C LEU A 77 -7.00 1.32 -1.50
N MET A 78 -5.68 1.48 -1.52
CA MET A 78 -4.97 2.41 -0.64
C MET A 78 -4.20 3.43 -1.48
N THR A 79 -4.06 4.65 -0.97
CA THR A 79 -3.20 5.69 -1.53
C THR A 79 -2.27 6.23 -0.45
N MET A 80 -1.04 6.55 -0.81
CA MET A 80 -0.06 7.10 0.14
C MET A 80 -0.10 8.62 0.15
N VAL A 81 0.18 9.18 1.31
CA VAL A 81 0.40 10.61 1.51
C VAL A 81 1.79 10.85 2.09
N ASP A 82 2.36 12.01 1.80
CA ASP A 82 3.57 12.48 2.46
C ASP A 82 3.31 12.91 3.91
N HIS A 83 4.37 13.37 4.57
CA HIS A 83 4.33 13.89 5.94
C HIS A 83 3.46 15.14 6.12
N GLU A 84 3.12 15.85 5.04
CA GLU A 84 2.20 16.99 5.06
C GLU A 84 0.74 16.57 4.76
N GLY A 85 0.49 15.28 4.50
CA GLY A 85 -0.83 14.75 4.17
C GLY A 85 -1.23 14.97 2.70
N THR A 86 -0.30 15.40 1.86
CA THR A 86 -0.50 15.57 0.42
C THR A 86 -0.25 14.24 -0.29
N PRO A 87 -0.91 13.93 -1.44
CA PRO A 87 -0.60 12.71 -2.18
C PRO A 87 0.90 12.54 -2.40
N LEU A 88 1.42 11.36 -2.06
CA LEU A 88 2.83 11.04 -2.24
C LEU A 88 3.18 11.08 -3.73
N MET A 89 4.02 12.03 -4.12
CA MET A 89 4.55 12.17 -5.47
C MET A 89 5.96 11.56 -5.49
N LEU A 90 6.19 10.60 -6.38
CA LEU A 90 7.45 9.87 -6.56
C LEU A 90 8.02 10.10 -7.96
#